data_AF-A0A0P0UZ91-F1
#
_entry.id   AF-A0A0P0UZ91-F1
#
_cell.length_a   1.000
_cell.length_b   1.000
_cell.length_c   1.000
_cell.angle_alpha   90.00
_cell.angle_beta   90.00
_cell.angle_gamma   90.00
#
_symmetry.space_group_name_H-M   'P 1'
#
loop_
_entity.id
_entity.type
_entity.pdbx_description
1 polymer ?
#
loop_
_entity_poly.entity_id
_entity_poly.type
_entity_poly.pdbx_seq_one_letter_code
_entity_poly.pdbx_strand_id
1 'polypeptide(L)'
;QDIVDCAASKLMGSNNTTEYPLLIQLRLFYNGSAVKGTVLVDKRLPPRTIHIRPSMLKIKTYPELSGVQSVNSLDIVSARNAKKSLSGVQSVNSFEIVSTSNRSGRTFTSNNLIALLHYGGVPEEFFMELLQTAIEEADNARFDYAGALNIAFNYADMEDSMPARMILSGIPLEESYLQSRLDFLSLLERKGIKNGKIPIDDCYYLMGTADPTGKLGPNEVCVILDYGQVSGDVLVYKYPGLHPGDIHVLKATYSSDIEKVVGNSKHAILFPTTGQRSLADEMANSDFDGDIYWVSLNPKLLEHFKPSKPWVPAITPNGTKQKGPEDFNESELERVLFHEFLKTRFAPSYARATAATNWLVYMDRLLTVSLDESEKKLIEKKMLKLVDLYYLALDAPKMGNKVNIPRDLMVKQYPHFMDRSPSYHSSSILGKIYDKAGDPKPLRSDNVQPTSISSLPCFAERDVPPAIKQLWQHRYNEYLADSSLLYAEEADEEEKKIKFQELYEKYKHLLYGASEFEETPRDLDDVFSEACAIYQIAYEKARSANNVARCGFAWKVAGRALCHFYTVKNEGNAVVCSLQLLRNFRFTKKYRK
;
A
#
# COMPACT_ATOMS: atom_id res chain seq x y z
N GLN A 1 -31.27 -2.94 -6.68
CA GLN A 1 -31.34 -4.28 -7.28
C GLN A 1 -30.11 -4.62 -8.13
N ASP A 2 -29.90 -4.01 -9.30
CA ASP A 2 -28.82 -4.43 -10.24
C ASP A 2 -27.38 -4.42 -9.69
N ILE A 3 -27.06 -3.54 -8.74
CA ILE A 3 -25.74 -3.47 -8.09
C ILE A 3 -25.55 -4.63 -7.09
N VAL A 4 -26.63 -5.00 -6.39
CA VAL A 4 -26.67 -6.12 -5.43
C VAL A 4 -26.69 -7.44 -6.19
N ASP A 5 -27.41 -7.52 -7.31
CA ASP A 5 -27.44 -8.71 -8.18
C ASP A 5 -26.13 -8.91 -8.95
N CYS A 6 -25.42 -7.83 -9.30
CA CYS A 6 -24.06 -7.91 -9.87
C CYS A 6 -23.04 -8.40 -8.82
N ALA A 7 -23.19 -8.00 -7.55
CA ALA A 7 -22.40 -8.54 -6.46
C ALA A 7 -22.75 -10.01 -6.16
N ALA A 8 -24.04 -10.37 -6.19
CA ALA A 8 -24.56 -11.71 -5.96
C ALA A 8 -24.20 -12.71 -7.07
N SER A 9 -24.22 -12.32 -8.35
CA SER A 9 -23.78 -13.21 -9.44
C SER A 9 -22.27 -13.48 -9.42
N LYS A 10 -21.47 -12.56 -8.84
CA LYS A 10 -20.05 -12.81 -8.52
C LYS A 10 -19.86 -13.68 -7.27
N LEU A 11 -20.79 -13.65 -6.32
CA LEU A 11 -20.79 -14.50 -5.11
C LEU A 11 -21.14 -15.96 -5.41
N MET A 12 -21.94 -16.22 -6.45
CA MET A 12 -22.37 -17.57 -6.87
C MET A 12 -21.38 -18.28 -7.82
N GLY A 13 -20.23 -17.66 -8.10
CA GLY A 13 -19.10 -18.30 -8.76
C GLY A 13 -18.33 -19.20 -7.80
N SER A 14 -18.98 -20.26 -7.31
CA SER A 14 -18.30 -21.37 -6.65
C SER A 14 -17.38 -22.05 -7.66
N ASN A 15 -16.11 -21.70 -7.64
CA ASN A 15 -15.04 -22.63 -7.99
C ASN A 15 -13.86 -22.34 -7.06
N ASN A 16 -13.72 -23.18 -6.04
CA ASN A 16 -12.50 -23.38 -5.27
C ASN A 16 -11.39 -23.92 -6.18
N THR A 17 -10.93 -23.13 -7.13
CA THR A 17 -9.57 -23.28 -7.64
C THR A 17 -8.73 -22.35 -6.77
N THR A 18 -7.98 -22.91 -5.82
CA THR A 18 -6.92 -22.18 -5.13
C THR A 18 -5.94 -21.67 -6.19
N GLU A 19 -6.16 -20.45 -6.68
CA GLU A 19 -5.23 -19.75 -7.57
C GLU A 19 -4.00 -19.41 -6.73
N TYR A 20 -2.93 -20.18 -6.90
CA TYR A 20 -1.64 -19.85 -6.33
C TYR A 20 -1.13 -18.56 -6.97
N PRO A 21 -0.51 -17.65 -6.18
CA PRO A 21 0.08 -16.44 -6.73
C PRO A 21 1.15 -16.81 -7.76
N LEU A 22 1.17 -16.07 -8.87
CA LEU A 22 2.14 -16.26 -9.95
C LEU A 22 3.58 -16.09 -9.45
N LEU A 23 3.80 -15.03 -8.68
CA LEU A 23 5.08 -14.65 -8.12
C LEU A 23 5.04 -14.64 -6.59
N ILE A 24 6.13 -15.10 -5.99
CA ILE A 24 6.33 -15.08 -4.54
C ILE A 24 7.68 -14.42 -4.29
N GLN A 25 7.66 -13.29 -3.57
CA GLN A 25 8.88 -12.72 -3.01
C GLN A 25 9.22 -13.50 -1.74
N LEU A 26 10.46 -13.98 -1.66
CA LEU A 26 10.90 -14.85 -0.58
C LEU A 26 12.23 -14.45 0.06
N ARG A 27 12.43 -14.98 1.27
CA ARG A 27 13.73 -15.21 1.89
C ARG A 27 13.86 -16.69 2.19
N LEU A 28 14.95 -17.29 1.76
CA LEU A 28 15.22 -18.72 1.97
C LEU A 28 16.57 -18.87 2.66
N PHE A 29 16.55 -19.46 3.85
CA PHE A 29 17.74 -19.95 4.52
C PHE A 29 17.79 -21.46 4.32
N TYR A 30 18.86 -21.93 3.68
CA TYR A 30 18.99 -23.35 3.36
C TYR A 30 20.45 -23.78 3.43
N ASN A 31 20.75 -24.73 4.33
CA ASN A 31 22.10 -25.29 4.51
C ASN A 31 23.20 -24.20 4.63
N GLY A 32 22.94 -23.17 5.44
CA GLY A 32 23.88 -22.06 5.65
C GLY A 32 23.99 -21.04 4.52
N SER A 33 23.26 -21.22 3.42
CA SER A 33 23.09 -20.18 2.40
C SER A 33 21.87 -19.31 2.70
N ALA A 34 21.97 -18.02 2.37
CA ALA A 34 20.85 -17.09 2.42
C ALA A 34 20.51 -16.60 1.02
N VAL A 35 19.25 -16.75 0.65
CA VAL A 35 18.70 -16.43 -0.66
C VAL A 35 17.61 -15.37 -0.51
N LYS A 36 17.65 -14.35 -1.37
CA LYS A 36 16.58 -13.33 -1.50
C LYS A 36 16.23 -13.17 -2.97
N GLY A 37 14.93 -13.16 -3.27
CA GLY A 37 14.43 -12.76 -4.58
C GLY A 37 12.98 -13.13 -4.79
N THR A 38 12.58 -13.18 -6.06
CA THR A 38 11.24 -13.59 -6.48
C THR A 38 11.31 -14.96 -7.15
N VAL A 39 10.36 -15.83 -6.86
CA VAL A 39 10.15 -17.09 -7.58
C VAL A 39 8.85 -17.05 -8.36
N LEU A 40 8.86 -17.71 -9.50
CA LEU A 40 7.73 -17.90 -10.40
C LEU A 40 7.27 -19.35 -10.31
N VAL A 41 5.96 -19.59 -10.32
CA VAL A 41 5.41 -20.94 -10.50
C VAL A 41 5.71 -21.42 -11.93
N ASP A 42 6.57 -22.44 -12.06
CA ASP A 42 6.97 -23.03 -13.35
C ASP A 42 6.56 -24.50 -13.43
N LYS A 43 5.57 -24.79 -14.27
CA LYS A 43 5.02 -26.16 -14.45
C LYS A 43 6.02 -27.17 -15.03
N ARG A 44 7.16 -26.71 -15.55
CA ARG A 44 8.22 -27.58 -16.10
C ARG A 44 9.11 -28.17 -15.01
N LEU A 45 9.11 -27.60 -13.80
CA LEU A 45 9.92 -28.08 -12.68
C LEU A 45 9.27 -29.29 -12.01
N PRO A 46 10.07 -30.28 -11.52
CA PRO A 46 9.55 -31.35 -10.69
C PRO A 46 8.86 -30.82 -9.42
N PRO A 47 7.86 -31.52 -8.87
CA PRO A 47 7.21 -31.13 -7.62
C PRO A 47 8.22 -30.88 -6.50
N ARG A 48 7.95 -29.88 -5.65
CA ARG A 48 8.78 -29.49 -4.48
C ARG A 48 10.22 -29.08 -4.82
N THR A 49 10.44 -28.54 -6.02
CA THR A 49 11.74 -28.02 -6.45
C THR A 49 11.71 -26.49 -6.54
N ILE A 50 12.77 -25.84 -6.06
CA ILE A 50 12.98 -24.40 -6.22
C ILE A 50 14.29 -24.20 -6.97
N HIS A 51 14.25 -23.48 -8.09
CA HIS A 51 15.43 -23.14 -8.86
C HIS A 51 15.96 -21.76 -8.43
N ILE A 52 17.13 -21.74 -7.79
CA ILE A 52 17.80 -20.50 -7.35
C ILE A 52 18.80 -20.01 -8.40
N ARG A 53 18.77 -18.71 -8.69
CA ARG A 53 19.74 -18.04 -9.57
C ARG A 53 20.93 -17.47 -8.77
N PRO A 54 22.13 -17.36 -9.36
CA PRO A 54 23.30 -16.82 -8.65
C PRO A 54 23.09 -15.44 -8.03
N SER A 55 22.34 -14.56 -8.67
CA SER A 55 22.03 -13.21 -8.17
C SER A 55 21.15 -13.20 -6.91
N MET A 56 20.42 -14.28 -6.66
CA MET A 56 19.56 -14.43 -5.49
C MET A 56 20.35 -14.85 -4.24
N LEU A 57 21.52 -15.48 -4.41
CA LEU A 57 22.39 -15.87 -3.29
C LEU A 57 23.06 -14.63 -2.70
N LYS A 58 22.65 -14.26 -1.48
CA LYS A 58 23.22 -13.13 -0.73
C LYS A 58 24.33 -13.57 0.20
N ILE A 59 24.24 -14.81 0.71
CA ILE A 59 25.28 -15.46 1.51
C ILE A 59 25.48 -16.87 0.93
N LYS A 60 26.73 -17.22 0.61
CA LYS A 60 27.11 -18.55 0.12
C LYS A 60 27.51 -19.43 1.29
N THR A 61 27.17 -20.72 1.22
CA THR A 61 27.74 -21.72 2.12
C THR A 61 29.24 -21.87 1.85
N TYR A 62 30.06 -21.89 2.90
CA TYR A 62 31.49 -22.21 2.80
C TYR A 62 31.67 -23.74 2.82
N PRO A 63 32.43 -24.34 1.89
CA PRO A 63 32.71 -25.78 1.90
C PRO A 63 33.36 -26.25 3.21
N GLU A 64 34.18 -25.39 3.81
CA GLU A 64 34.89 -25.62 5.08
C GLU A 64 33.95 -25.60 6.30
N LEU A 65 32.75 -25.04 6.13
CA LEU A 65 31.67 -25.02 7.11
C LEU A 65 30.55 -26.01 6.75
N SER A 66 30.74 -26.84 5.72
CA SER A 66 29.81 -27.93 5.41
C SER A 66 29.77 -28.92 6.58
N GLY A 67 28.68 -28.91 7.34
CA GLY A 67 28.55 -29.69 8.58
C GLY A 67 29.02 -28.97 9.85
N VAL A 68 29.50 -27.72 9.75
CA VAL A 68 29.82 -26.85 10.89
C VAL A 68 28.59 -26.02 11.24
N GLN A 69 28.33 -25.98 12.54
CA GLN A 69 27.02 -25.77 13.12
C GLN A 69 27.11 -24.59 14.09
N SER A 70 26.75 -23.37 13.66
CA SER A 70 26.60 -22.21 14.54
C SER A 70 25.48 -21.29 14.08
N VAL A 71 24.75 -20.74 15.06
CA VAL A 71 23.71 -19.69 14.93
C VAL A 71 24.27 -18.28 15.13
N ASN A 72 25.58 -18.15 15.36
CA ASN A 72 26.24 -16.86 15.61
C ASN A 72 27.44 -16.67 14.68
N SER A 73 27.46 -15.53 13.97
CA SER A 73 28.60 -15.08 13.17
C SER A 73 29.91 -15.06 13.97
N LEU A 74 29.85 -14.86 15.29
CA LEU A 74 31.01 -14.93 16.20
C LEU A 74 31.62 -16.33 16.28
N ASP A 75 30.82 -17.39 16.51
CA ASP A 75 31.38 -18.73 16.65
C ASP A 75 31.96 -19.26 15.33
N ILE A 76 31.43 -18.81 14.17
CA ILE A 76 31.98 -19.15 12.84
C ILE A 76 33.39 -18.58 12.68
N VAL A 77 33.61 -17.33 13.05
CA VAL A 77 34.93 -16.68 13.00
C VAL A 77 35.89 -17.37 13.95
N SER A 78 35.44 -17.73 15.15
CA SER A 78 36.26 -18.38 16.17
C SER A 78 36.58 -19.85 15.84
N ALA A 79 35.65 -20.59 15.23
CA ALA A 79 35.87 -21.96 14.73
C ALA A 79 36.90 -22.00 13.61
N ARG A 80 36.81 -21.04 12.67
CA ARG A 80 37.74 -20.90 11.55
C ARG A 80 39.16 -20.59 12.03
N ASN A 81 39.30 -19.66 12.98
CA ASN A 81 40.58 -19.33 13.59
C ASN A 81 41.19 -20.50 14.37
N ALA A 82 40.35 -21.36 14.95
CA ALA A 82 40.78 -22.50 15.77
C ALA A 82 41.00 -23.82 15.01
N LYS A 83 40.67 -23.92 13.71
CA LYS A 83 40.67 -25.18 12.92
C LYS A 83 40.01 -26.37 13.64
N LYS A 84 38.98 -26.13 14.46
CA LYS A 84 38.28 -27.17 15.23
C LYS A 84 36.91 -27.46 14.64
N SER A 85 36.58 -28.74 14.54
CA SER A 85 35.23 -29.21 14.24
C SER A 85 34.32 -28.95 15.43
N LEU A 86 33.27 -28.14 15.25
CA LEU A 86 32.23 -27.89 16.24
C LEU A 86 31.06 -28.85 15.99
N SER A 87 30.77 -29.72 16.95
CA SER A 87 29.58 -30.59 16.96
C SER A 87 28.47 -29.96 17.81
N GLY A 88 27.25 -29.76 17.25
CA GLY A 88 26.06 -29.66 18.10
C GLY A 88 24.94 -28.63 17.83
N VAL A 89 24.78 -28.02 16.64
CA VAL A 89 23.65 -27.11 16.33
C VAL A 89 23.17 -27.14 14.86
N GLN A 90 21.95 -27.62 14.56
CA GLN A 90 21.42 -27.63 13.19
C GLN A 90 21.13 -26.21 12.65
N SER A 91 21.54 -25.91 11.41
CA SER A 91 21.03 -24.74 10.69
C SER A 91 19.53 -24.92 10.47
N VAL A 92 18.72 -23.95 10.90
CA VAL A 92 17.29 -23.99 10.65
C VAL A 92 17.05 -23.60 9.20
N ASN A 93 16.57 -24.55 8.40
CA ASN A 93 16.08 -24.22 7.07
C ASN A 93 14.75 -23.48 7.22
N SER A 94 14.62 -22.33 6.57
CA SER A 94 13.38 -21.54 6.59
C SER A 94 13.03 -21.05 5.20
N PHE A 95 11.74 -21.04 4.90
CA PHE A 95 11.17 -20.46 3.70
C PHE A 95 10.16 -19.41 4.14
N GLU A 96 10.53 -18.15 3.99
CA GLU A 96 9.72 -17.00 4.42
C GLU A 96 9.11 -16.34 3.19
N ILE A 97 7.78 -16.27 3.16
CA ILE A 97 7.05 -15.51 2.15
C ILE A 97 6.98 -14.06 2.63
N VAL A 98 7.59 -13.15 1.86
CA VAL A 98 7.58 -11.71 2.14
C VAL A 98 6.34 -11.06 1.52
N SER A 99 6.06 -11.40 0.27
CA SER A 99 4.94 -10.85 -0.50
C SER A 99 4.63 -11.77 -1.67
N THR A 100 3.47 -11.56 -2.30
CA THR A 100 3.00 -12.35 -3.44
C THR A 100 2.39 -11.44 -4.50
N SER A 101 2.39 -11.89 -5.76
CA SER A 101 1.64 -11.23 -6.83
C SER A 101 0.15 -11.36 -6.53
N ASN A 102 -0.47 -10.25 -6.16
CA ASN A 102 -1.89 -10.17 -5.91
C ASN A 102 -2.51 -9.13 -6.83
N ARG A 103 -3.84 -9.16 -6.91
CA ARG A 103 -4.60 -8.10 -7.56
C ARG A 103 -4.19 -6.75 -6.98
N SER A 104 -3.79 -5.82 -7.85
CA SER A 104 -3.46 -4.47 -7.41
C SER A 104 -4.70 -3.78 -6.85
N GLY A 105 -4.52 -3.01 -5.78
CA GLY A 105 -5.55 -2.10 -5.25
C GLY A 105 -5.84 -0.94 -6.20
N ARG A 106 -6.38 0.19 -5.70
CA ARG A 106 -6.47 1.42 -6.54
C ARG A 106 -5.07 1.80 -6.92
N THR A 107 -4.91 2.15 -8.18
CA THR A 107 -3.72 2.82 -8.63
C THR A 107 -3.93 4.32 -8.46
N PHE A 108 -2.90 4.98 -7.95
CA PHE A 108 -2.91 6.40 -7.71
C PHE A 108 -1.72 7.03 -8.41
N THR A 109 -1.86 8.28 -8.78
CA THR A 109 -0.75 9.11 -9.18
C THR A 109 0.14 9.47 -7.97
N SER A 110 1.26 10.12 -8.26
CA SER A 110 2.09 10.81 -7.25
C SER A 110 2.62 12.09 -7.87
N ASN A 111 3.09 13.04 -7.07
CA ASN A 111 3.69 14.27 -7.60
C ASN A 111 4.82 13.99 -8.60
N ASN A 112 5.67 12.98 -8.35
CA ASN A 112 6.73 12.59 -9.28
C ASN A 112 6.15 12.05 -10.59
N LEU A 113 5.17 11.16 -10.51
CA LEU A 113 4.56 10.57 -11.70
C LEU A 113 3.80 11.62 -12.53
N ILE A 114 3.04 12.51 -11.88
CA ILE A 114 2.33 13.62 -12.54
C ILE A 114 3.34 14.52 -13.24
N ALA A 115 4.42 14.90 -12.55
CA ALA A 115 5.44 15.77 -13.12
C ALA A 115 6.10 15.12 -14.34
N LEU A 116 6.51 13.85 -14.25
CA LEU A 116 7.15 13.11 -15.34
C LEU A 116 6.21 12.93 -16.54
N LEU A 117 4.95 12.54 -16.30
CA LEU A 117 3.94 12.39 -17.35
C LEU A 117 3.67 13.74 -18.05
N HIS A 118 3.50 14.82 -17.29
CA HIS A 118 3.26 16.15 -17.84
C HIS A 118 4.48 16.65 -18.64
N TYR A 119 5.70 16.45 -18.14
CA TYR A 119 6.93 16.75 -18.88
C TYR A 119 7.07 15.92 -20.16
N GLY A 120 6.60 14.66 -20.13
CA GLY A 120 6.48 13.80 -21.29
C GLY A 120 5.39 14.22 -22.28
N GLY A 121 4.63 15.28 -22.00
CA GLY A 121 3.65 15.86 -22.93
C GLY A 121 2.19 15.50 -22.65
N VAL A 122 1.88 14.83 -21.53
CA VAL A 122 0.49 14.61 -21.12
C VAL A 122 -0.14 15.98 -20.76
N PRO A 123 -1.30 16.33 -21.36
CA PRO A 123 -1.92 17.64 -21.18
C PRO A 123 -2.34 17.90 -19.74
N GLU A 124 -2.37 19.18 -19.35
CA GLU A 124 -2.83 19.61 -18.03
C GLU A 124 -4.29 19.20 -17.79
N GLU A 125 -5.12 19.30 -18.82
CA GLU A 125 -6.54 18.97 -18.83
C GLU A 125 -6.79 17.55 -18.35
N PHE A 126 -5.92 16.59 -18.73
CA PHE A 126 -6.02 15.20 -18.29
C PHE A 126 -5.97 15.08 -16.75
N PHE A 127 -5.00 15.75 -16.12
CA PHE A 127 -4.85 15.68 -14.67
C PHE A 127 -5.97 16.44 -13.94
N MET A 128 -6.42 17.57 -14.50
CA MET A 128 -7.50 18.36 -13.91
C MET A 128 -8.85 17.63 -14.00
N GLU A 129 -9.11 16.88 -15.07
CA GLU A 129 -10.29 15.99 -15.18
C GLU A 129 -10.26 14.87 -14.14
N LEU A 130 -9.10 14.20 -13.97
CA LEU A 130 -8.91 13.17 -12.94
C LEU A 130 -9.13 13.75 -11.54
N LEU A 131 -8.56 14.92 -11.27
CA LEU A 131 -8.70 15.62 -10.00
C LEU A 131 -10.16 15.96 -9.70
N GLN A 132 -10.86 16.55 -10.67
CA GLN A 132 -12.26 16.94 -10.52
C GLN A 132 -13.14 15.72 -10.21
N THR A 133 -12.94 14.63 -10.94
CA THR A 133 -13.65 13.36 -10.72
C THR A 133 -13.36 12.81 -9.31
N ALA A 134 -12.10 12.80 -8.89
CA ALA A 134 -11.71 12.29 -7.57
C ALA A 134 -12.30 13.11 -6.41
N ILE A 135 -12.37 14.44 -6.57
CA ILE A 135 -13.01 15.33 -5.59
C ILE A 135 -14.51 15.05 -5.53
N GLU A 136 -15.19 14.97 -6.68
CA GLU A 136 -16.63 14.69 -6.73
C GLU A 136 -16.97 13.32 -6.13
N GLU A 137 -16.16 12.29 -6.39
CA GLU A 137 -16.36 10.97 -5.78
C GLU A 137 -16.19 11.00 -4.26
N ALA A 138 -15.21 11.74 -3.75
CA ALA A 138 -15.00 11.89 -2.31
C ALA A 138 -16.14 12.66 -1.65
N ASP A 139 -16.59 13.76 -2.26
CA ASP A 139 -17.64 14.63 -1.71
C ASP A 139 -19.03 13.97 -1.75
N ASN A 140 -19.28 13.11 -2.74
CA ASN A 140 -20.56 12.40 -2.90
C ASN A 140 -20.67 11.12 -2.08
N ALA A 141 -19.56 10.64 -1.49
CA ALA A 141 -19.52 9.35 -0.79
C ALA A 141 -20.52 9.21 0.37
N ARG A 142 -21.05 10.32 0.91
CA ARG A 142 -22.09 10.31 1.97
C ARG A 142 -23.54 10.25 1.46
N PHE A 143 -23.76 10.47 0.16
CA PHE A 143 -25.10 10.61 -0.41
C PHE A 143 -25.51 9.46 -1.31
N ASP A 144 -24.55 8.68 -1.81
CA ASP A 144 -24.82 7.54 -2.67
C ASP A 144 -24.10 6.29 -2.18
N TYR A 145 -24.81 5.16 -2.22
CA TYR A 145 -24.30 3.88 -1.73
C TYR A 145 -23.05 3.41 -2.48
N ALA A 146 -22.88 3.77 -3.75
CA ALA A 146 -21.71 3.35 -4.53
C ALA A 146 -20.45 4.09 -4.10
N GLY A 147 -20.53 5.41 -3.91
CA GLY A 147 -19.48 6.25 -3.35
C GLY A 147 -19.13 5.86 -1.91
N ALA A 148 -20.16 5.64 -1.08
CA ALA A 148 -20.00 5.19 0.31
C ALA A 148 -19.23 3.86 0.40
N LEU A 149 -19.64 2.87 -0.40
CA LEU A 149 -18.94 1.59 -0.46
C LEU A 149 -17.53 1.74 -1.01
N ASN A 150 -17.34 2.53 -2.08
CA ASN A 150 -16.02 2.72 -2.68
C ASN A 150 -15.01 3.28 -1.68
N ILE A 151 -15.40 4.33 -0.93
CA ILE A 151 -14.51 4.92 0.07
C ILE A 151 -14.31 3.99 1.28
N ALA A 152 -15.36 3.30 1.73
CA ALA A 152 -15.25 2.32 2.81
C ALA A 152 -14.32 1.15 2.44
N PHE A 153 -14.34 0.70 1.18
CA PHE A 153 -13.43 -0.33 0.69
C PHE A 153 -11.98 0.16 0.54
N ASN A 154 -11.78 1.40 0.09
CA ASN A 154 -10.44 1.99 -0.03
C ASN A 154 -9.71 2.06 1.31
N TYR A 155 -10.46 2.17 2.40
CA TYR A 155 -9.96 2.24 3.77
C TYR A 155 -10.40 1.02 4.60
N ALA A 156 -10.68 -0.12 3.98
CA ALA A 156 -11.22 -1.31 4.66
C ALA A 156 -10.30 -1.86 5.76
N ASP A 157 -8.98 -1.71 5.62
CA ASP A 157 -8.01 -2.12 6.65
C ASP A 157 -8.03 -1.19 7.88
N MET A 158 -8.70 -0.03 7.78
CA MET A 158 -9.04 0.79 8.93
C MET A 158 -10.33 0.26 9.59
N GLU A 159 -10.33 0.19 10.91
CA GLU A 159 -11.55 -0.06 11.71
C GLU A 159 -12.32 -1.33 11.34
N ASP A 160 -11.59 -2.40 10.97
CA ASP A 160 -12.17 -3.72 10.70
C ASP A 160 -13.32 -3.69 9.66
N SER A 161 -13.17 -2.78 8.68
CA SER A 161 -14.13 -2.56 7.59
C SER A 161 -15.56 -2.28 8.06
N MET A 162 -15.75 -1.75 9.28
CA MET A 162 -17.08 -1.56 9.87
C MET A 162 -18.01 -0.70 8.99
N PRO A 163 -17.59 0.45 8.42
CA PRO A 163 -18.46 1.22 7.52
C PRO A 163 -18.95 0.40 6.32
N ALA A 164 -18.08 -0.39 5.68
CA ALA A 164 -18.46 -1.25 4.56
C ALA A 164 -19.49 -2.31 4.99
N ARG A 165 -19.30 -2.92 6.16
CA ARG A 165 -20.23 -3.91 6.72
C ARG A 165 -21.59 -3.32 7.04
N MET A 166 -21.62 -2.11 7.62
CA MET A 166 -22.88 -1.42 7.90
C MET A 166 -23.67 -1.22 6.60
N ILE A 167 -23.03 -0.67 5.58
CA ILE A 167 -23.67 -0.41 4.28
C ILE A 167 -24.19 -1.70 3.64
N LEU A 168 -23.39 -2.76 3.63
CA LEU A 168 -23.78 -4.05 3.02
C LEU A 168 -24.87 -4.79 3.79
N SER A 169 -24.99 -4.54 5.09
CA SER A 169 -26.09 -5.05 5.92
C SER A 169 -27.40 -4.28 5.68
N GLY A 170 -27.37 -3.22 4.86
CA GLY A 170 -28.51 -2.37 4.57
C GLY A 170 -28.74 -1.25 5.57
N ILE A 171 -27.79 -0.97 6.47
CA ILE A 171 -27.88 0.18 7.38
C ILE A 171 -27.91 1.46 6.54
N PRO A 172 -28.88 2.37 6.78
CA PRO A 172 -29.01 3.59 6.00
C PRO A 172 -27.79 4.49 6.15
N LEU A 173 -27.43 5.19 5.06
CA LEU A 173 -26.32 6.15 5.09
C LEU A 173 -26.57 7.29 6.07
N GLU A 174 -27.82 7.55 6.44
CA GLU A 174 -28.25 8.54 7.43
C GLU A 174 -27.95 8.15 8.88
N GLU A 175 -27.50 6.92 9.12
CA GLU A 175 -27.07 6.48 10.45
C GLU A 175 -25.91 7.39 10.94
N SER A 176 -26.08 7.99 12.11
CA SER A 176 -25.22 9.07 12.61
C SER A 176 -23.75 8.67 12.74
N TYR A 177 -23.45 7.45 13.21
CA TYR A 177 -22.07 6.99 13.29
C TYR A 177 -21.51 6.73 11.88
N LEU A 178 -22.26 6.06 11.00
CA LEU A 178 -21.85 5.82 9.62
C LEU A 178 -21.54 7.12 8.88
N GLN A 179 -22.41 8.14 8.95
CA GLN A 179 -22.16 9.46 8.35
C GLN A 179 -20.86 10.06 8.86
N SER A 180 -20.65 10.07 10.18
CA SER A 180 -19.43 10.61 10.78
C SER A 180 -18.17 9.87 10.31
N ARG A 181 -18.26 8.54 10.11
CA ARG A 181 -17.15 7.76 9.56
C ARG A 181 -16.91 8.06 8.08
N LEU A 182 -17.97 8.13 7.27
CA LEU A 182 -17.85 8.47 5.85
C LEU A 182 -17.28 9.88 5.64
N ASP A 183 -17.67 10.87 6.46
CA ASP A 183 -17.08 12.21 6.45
C ASP A 183 -15.58 12.17 6.77
N PHE A 184 -15.18 11.42 7.80
CA PHE A 184 -13.78 11.24 8.14
C PHE A 184 -12.97 10.58 7.01
N LEU A 185 -13.50 9.51 6.40
CA LEU A 185 -12.86 8.84 5.27
C LEU A 185 -12.76 9.78 4.06
N SER A 186 -13.77 10.61 3.81
CA SER A 186 -13.77 11.60 2.73
C SER A 186 -12.70 12.67 2.94
N LEU A 187 -12.49 13.11 4.19
CA LEU A 187 -11.39 13.99 4.56
C LEU A 187 -10.01 13.35 4.33
N LEU A 188 -9.86 12.05 4.63
CA LEU A 188 -8.62 11.32 4.36
C LEU A 188 -8.34 11.21 2.85
N GLU A 189 -9.37 10.90 2.04
CA GLU A 189 -9.24 10.82 0.58
C GLU A 189 -8.87 12.20 0.01
N ARG A 190 -9.57 13.27 0.42
CA ARG A 190 -9.25 14.67 0.06
C ARG A 190 -7.82 15.07 0.41
N LYS A 191 -7.34 14.67 1.60
CA LYS A 191 -5.94 14.89 2.01
C LYS A 191 -4.95 14.13 1.12
N GLY A 192 -5.30 12.90 0.69
CA GLY A 192 -4.51 12.13 -0.26
C GLY A 192 -4.43 12.81 -1.63
N ILE A 193 -5.59 13.20 -2.17
CA ILE A 193 -5.74 13.91 -3.45
C ILE A 193 -4.90 15.19 -3.46
N LYS A 194 -4.99 15.99 -2.40
CA LYS A 194 -4.19 17.23 -2.24
C LYS A 194 -2.68 16.99 -2.30
N ASN A 195 -2.22 15.82 -1.88
CA ASN A 195 -0.80 15.41 -1.95
C ASN A 195 -0.43 14.70 -3.28
N GLY A 196 -1.29 14.80 -4.30
CA GLY A 196 -1.06 14.21 -5.62
C GLY A 196 -1.39 12.72 -5.73
N LYS A 197 -2.07 12.13 -4.73
CA LYS A 197 -2.60 10.75 -4.81
C LYS A 197 -3.98 10.75 -5.47
N ILE A 198 -4.01 11.05 -6.76
CA ILE A 198 -5.25 11.08 -7.54
C ILE A 198 -5.49 9.68 -8.10
N PRO A 199 -6.67 9.09 -7.91
CA PRO A 199 -7.08 7.86 -8.58
C PRO A 199 -6.89 7.92 -10.10
N ILE A 200 -6.40 6.83 -10.68
CA ILE A 200 -6.27 6.71 -12.13
C ILE A 200 -6.64 5.31 -12.59
N ASP A 201 -7.54 5.24 -13.57
CA ASP A 201 -8.05 3.99 -14.13
C ASP A 201 -7.13 3.42 -15.21
N ASP A 202 -7.33 2.14 -15.53
CA ASP A 202 -6.53 1.35 -16.47
C ASP A 202 -5.03 1.35 -16.16
N CYS A 203 -4.71 1.51 -14.87
CA CYS A 203 -3.35 1.48 -14.35
C CYS A 203 -3.26 0.44 -13.22
N TYR A 204 -2.12 -0.25 -13.13
CA TYR A 204 -1.93 -1.40 -12.25
C TYR A 204 -0.55 -1.37 -11.59
N TYR A 205 -0.47 -1.89 -10.38
CA TYR A 205 0.80 -2.17 -9.72
C TYR A 205 1.08 -3.67 -9.79
N LEU A 206 2.04 -4.07 -10.63
CA LEU A 206 2.34 -5.47 -10.91
C LEU A 206 3.75 -5.82 -10.47
N MET A 207 3.92 -6.97 -9.83
CA MET A 207 5.23 -7.50 -9.50
C MET A 207 5.95 -7.93 -10.79
N GLY A 208 7.20 -7.52 -10.94
CA GLY A 208 8.01 -7.80 -12.13
C GLY A 208 8.92 -9.01 -11.96
N THR A 209 9.04 -9.81 -13.01
CA THR A 209 10.10 -10.83 -13.12
C THR A 209 10.57 -11.01 -14.56
N ALA A 210 11.57 -11.85 -14.78
CA ALA A 210 12.07 -12.18 -16.10
C ALA A 210 11.19 -13.23 -16.81
N ASP A 211 11.08 -13.13 -18.14
CA ASP A 211 10.45 -14.13 -19.00
C ASP A 211 11.12 -15.50 -18.84
N PRO A 212 10.40 -16.53 -18.36
CA PRO A 212 10.96 -17.87 -18.15
C PRO A 212 11.21 -18.66 -19.45
N THR A 213 10.80 -18.12 -20.60
CA THR A 213 10.90 -18.76 -21.92
C THR A 213 11.99 -18.14 -22.80
N GLY A 214 12.38 -16.89 -22.53
CA GLY A 214 13.33 -16.13 -23.33
C GLY A 214 12.83 -15.82 -24.75
N LYS A 215 11.50 -15.71 -24.94
CA LYS A 215 10.85 -15.51 -26.23
C LYS A 215 10.45 -14.06 -26.49
N LEU A 216 10.28 -13.25 -25.44
CA LEU A 216 9.97 -11.83 -25.60
C LEU A 216 11.13 -11.07 -26.27
N GLY A 217 10.79 -10.22 -27.23
CA GLY A 217 11.74 -9.30 -27.86
C GLY A 217 12.18 -8.15 -26.91
N PRO A 218 13.24 -7.39 -27.24
CA PRO A 218 13.84 -6.41 -26.31
C PRO A 218 12.91 -5.33 -25.77
N ASN A 219 11.84 -4.97 -26.49
CA ASN A 219 10.85 -3.97 -26.08
C ASN A 219 9.46 -4.57 -25.82
N GLU A 220 9.38 -5.90 -25.72
CA GLU A 220 8.13 -6.63 -25.47
C GLU A 220 8.06 -7.08 -24.01
N VAL A 221 6.88 -6.96 -23.42
CA VAL A 221 6.57 -7.45 -22.07
C VAL A 221 5.35 -8.36 -22.13
N CYS A 222 5.23 -9.30 -21.20
CA CYS A 222 4.00 -10.05 -21.01
C CYS A 222 3.33 -9.55 -19.74
N VAL A 223 2.18 -8.87 -19.89
CA VAL A 223 1.41 -8.32 -18.78
C VAL A 223 0.20 -9.23 -18.55
N ILE A 224 0.06 -9.75 -17.33
CA ILE A 224 -1.00 -10.71 -16.96
C ILE A 224 -1.88 -10.08 -15.87
N LEU A 225 -3.14 -9.83 -16.22
CA LEU A 225 -4.16 -9.25 -15.33
C LEU A 225 -5.18 -10.31 -14.89
N ASP A 226 -6.25 -9.91 -14.21
CA ASP A 226 -7.33 -10.80 -13.75
C ASP A 226 -8.03 -11.54 -14.88
N TYR A 227 -8.11 -10.92 -16.06
CA TYR A 227 -8.71 -11.48 -17.28
C TYR A 227 -7.68 -12.07 -18.26
N GLY A 228 -6.44 -12.26 -17.84
CA GLY A 228 -5.39 -12.92 -18.63
C GLY A 228 -4.34 -11.96 -19.20
N GLN A 229 -3.61 -12.46 -20.21
CA GLN A 229 -2.58 -11.69 -20.91
C GLN A 229 -3.19 -10.57 -21.75
N VAL A 230 -2.64 -9.37 -21.64
CA VAL A 230 -3.06 -8.21 -22.46
C VAL A 230 -2.11 -7.99 -23.64
N SER A 231 -2.58 -7.27 -24.65
CA SER A 231 -1.80 -6.93 -25.84
C SER A 231 -2.00 -5.48 -26.25
N GLY A 232 -0.97 -4.86 -26.80
CA GLY A 232 -0.96 -3.45 -27.18
C GLY A 232 0.15 -2.68 -26.47
N ASP A 233 0.24 -1.38 -26.75
CA ASP A 233 1.24 -0.54 -26.11
C ASP A 233 0.85 -0.25 -24.65
N VAL A 234 1.84 -0.21 -23.77
CA VAL A 234 1.68 0.05 -22.34
C VAL A 234 2.78 0.99 -21.86
N LEU A 235 2.44 1.84 -20.89
CA LEU A 235 3.46 2.56 -20.12
C LEU A 235 3.91 1.71 -18.95
N VAL A 236 5.21 1.63 -18.71
CA VAL A 236 5.79 0.94 -17.56
C VAL A 236 6.72 1.88 -16.81
N TYR A 237 6.59 1.93 -15.50
CA TYR A 237 7.35 2.82 -14.63
C TYR A 237 7.65 2.15 -13.30
N LYS A 238 8.90 2.27 -12.82
CA LYS A 238 9.28 1.86 -11.47
C LYS A 238 9.12 3.02 -10.50
N TYR A 239 8.23 2.89 -9.52
CA TYR A 239 8.06 3.90 -8.48
C TYR A 239 9.07 3.71 -7.32
N PRO A 240 9.69 4.80 -6.79
CA PRO A 240 9.77 6.15 -7.33
C PRO A 240 11.02 6.37 -8.21
N GLY A 241 10.84 6.45 -9.53
CA GLY A 241 11.83 6.99 -10.47
C GLY A 241 11.74 8.52 -10.62
N LEU A 242 12.85 9.16 -10.96
CA LEU A 242 13.01 10.60 -11.09
C LEU A 242 13.48 11.04 -12.49
N HIS A 243 14.02 10.14 -13.31
CA HIS A 243 14.48 10.47 -14.64
C HIS A 243 13.28 10.53 -15.61
N PRO A 244 13.21 11.51 -16.54
CA PRO A 244 12.20 11.53 -17.60
C PRO A 244 12.14 10.24 -18.44
N GLY A 245 13.27 9.55 -18.53
CA GLY A 245 13.40 8.25 -19.21
C GLY A 245 13.03 7.03 -18.39
N ASP A 246 12.59 7.14 -17.13
CA ASP A 246 12.18 5.98 -16.33
C ASP A 246 10.76 5.47 -16.69
N ILE A 247 9.99 6.24 -17.45
CA ILE A 247 8.70 5.81 -17.97
C ILE A 247 8.93 5.33 -19.39
N HIS A 248 8.74 4.03 -19.61
CA HIS A 248 8.93 3.39 -20.90
C HIS A 248 7.59 3.17 -21.58
N VAL A 249 7.57 3.34 -22.91
CA VAL A 249 6.50 2.81 -23.77
C VAL A 249 6.97 1.43 -24.26
N LEU A 250 6.28 0.37 -23.86
CA LEU A 250 6.61 -1.02 -24.20
C LEU A 250 5.42 -1.70 -24.86
N LYS A 251 5.66 -2.81 -25.54
CA LYS A 251 4.62 -3.58 -26.20
C LYS A 251 4.22 -4.79 -25.36
N ALA A 252 3.03 -4.75 -24.76
CA ALA A 252 2.43 -5.94 -24.17
C ALA A 252 2.11 -6.95 -25.29
N THR A 253 2.66 -8.16 -25.15
CA THR A 253 2.58 -9.20 -26.18
C THR A 253 2.08 -10.50 -25.57
N TYR A 254 1.00 -11.03 -26.14
CA TYR A 254 0.53 -12.36 -25.81
C TYR A 254 1.53 -13.42 -26.26
N SER A 255 1.87 -14.35 -25.37
CA SER A 255 2.74 -15.49 -25.65
C SER A 255 2.12 -16.79 -25.15
N SER A 256 1.80 -17.68 -26.09
CA SER A 256 1.32 -19.02 -25.78
C SER A 256 2.38 -19.88 -25.06
N ASP A 257 3.67 -19.60 -25.27
CA ASP A 257 4.75 -20.32 -24.60
C ASP A 257 4.86 -19.94 -23.13
N ILE A 258 4.67 -18.64 -22.82
CA ILE A 258 4.57 -18.18 -21.43
C ILE A 258 3.33 -18.78 -20.76
N GLU A 259 2.18 -18.78 -21.44
CA GLU A 259 0.93 -19.35 -20.92
C GLU A 259 1.08 -20.84 -20.55
N LYS A 260 1.79 -21.63 -21.37
CA LYS A 260 2.09 -23.04 -21.05
C LYS A 260 2.88 -23.19 -19.75
N VAL A 261 3.77 -22.23 -19.44
CA VAL A 261 4.60 -22.24 -18.22
C VAL A 261 3.79 -21.79 -17.00
N VAL A 262 3.10 -20.66 -17.11
CA VAL A 262 2.46 -19.99 -15.95
C VAL A 262 1.01 -20.42 -15.72
N GLY A 263 0.32 -20.95 -16.73
CA GLY A 263 -1.09 -21.37 -16.64
C GLY A 263 -2.04 -20.22 -16.36
N ASN A 264 -2.98 -20.44 -15.43
CA ASN A 264 -4.04 -19.48 -15.06
C ASN A 264 -3.60 -18.47 -13.99
N SER A 265 -2.31 -18.45 -13.63
CA SER A 265 -1.78 -17.54 -12.64
C SER A 265 -1.80 -16.09 -13.17
N LYS A 266 -2.06 -15.12 -12.28
CA LYS A 266 -2.40 -13.73 -12.63
C LYS A 266 -1.52 -12.71 -11.90
N HIS A 267 -1.63 -11.45 -12.31
CA HIS A 267 -1.10 -10.26 -11.61
C HIS A 267 0.42 -10.09 -11.63
N ALA A 268 1.04 -10.21 -12.80
CA ALA A 268 2.47 -9.94 -12.96
C ALA A 268 2.78 -9.27 -14.30
N ILE A 269 3.98 -8.70 -14.38
CA ILE A 269 4.62 -8.28 -15.61
C ILE A 269 5.92 -9.08 -15.80
N LEU A 270 6.08 -9.70 -16.97
CA LEU A 270 7.28 -10.46 -17.33
C LEU A 270 8.08 -9.65 -18.35
N PHE A 271 9.35 -9.43 -18.03
CA PHE A 271 10.28 -8.65 -18.83
C PHE A 271 11.16 -9.54 -19.70
N PRO A 272 11.59 -9.07 -20.87
CA PRO A 272 12.42 -9.85 -21.76
C PRO A 272 13.78 -10.11 -21.13
N THR A 273 14.35 -11.27 -21.43
CA THR A 273 15.77 -11.58 -21.13
C THR A 273 16.68 -11.29 -22.33
N THR A 274 16.15 -10.56 -23.32
CA THR A 274 16.83 -10.14 -24.54
C THR A 274 17.08 -8.63 -24.51
N GLY A 275 17.99 -8.14 -25.35
CA GLY A 275 18.40 -6.73 -25.37
C GLY A 275 19.82 -6.50 -24.84
N GLN A 276 20.30 -5.26 -24.95
CA GLN A 276 21.65 -4.88 -24.49
C GLN A 276 21.71 -4.65 -22.98
N ARG A 277 20.60 -4.19 -22.40
CA ARG A 277 20.44 -3.87 -20.98
C ARG A 277 19.06 -4.32 -20.53
N SER A 278 18.94 -4.69 -19.26
CA SER A 278 17.65 -5.07 -18.67
C SER A 278 16.70 -3.86 -18.63
N LEU A 279 15.45 -4.03 -19.07
CA LEU A 279 14.44 -2.97 -18.98
C LEU A 279 14.18 -2.53 -17.52
N ALA A 280 14.31 -3.44 -16.55
CA ALA A 280 14.21 -3.09 -15.14
C ALA A 280 15.32 -2.13 -14.71
N ASP A 281 16.55 -2.39 -15.16
CA ASP A 281 17.73 -1.59 -14.81
C ASP A 281 17.66 -0.19 -15.45
N GLU A 282 17.04 -0.07 -16.63
CA GLU A 282 16.75 1.19 -17.30
C GLU A 282 15.75 2.08 -16.55
N MET A 283 14.85 1.47 -15.75
CA MET A 283 13.83 2.17 -14.97
C MET A 283 14.25 2.29 -13.50
N ALA A 284 14.86 3.41 -13.11
CA ALA A 284 15.24 3.70 -11.73
C ALA A 284 16.16 2.65 -11.06
N ASN A 285 17.03 2.00 -11.84
CA ASN A 285 17.98 0.97 -11.36
C ASN A 285 17.27 -0.23 -10.67
N SER A 286 16.09 -0.60 -11.17
CA SER A 286 15.25 -1.68 -10.61
C SER A 286 15.83 -3.07 -10.88
N ASP A 287 15.40 -4.06 -10.11
CA ASP A 287 15.66 -5.47 -10.37
C ASP A 287 14.39 -6.33 -10.29
N PHE A 288 14.54 -7.64 -10.13
CA PHE A 288 13.43 -8.61 -10.05
C PHE A 288 13.36 -9.31 -8.67
N ASP A 289 13.84 -8.66 -7.61
CA ASP A 289 13.89 -9.22 -6.24
C ASP A 289 12.64 -8.96 -5.37
N GLY A 290 11.59 -8.44 -6.03
CA GLY A 290 10.26 -8.14 -5.48
C GLY A 290 9.71 -6.80 -5.96
N ASP A 291 10.36 -6.18 -6.95
CA ASP A 291 9.98 -4.87 -7.44
C ASP A 291 8.59 -4.87 -8.09
N ILE A 292 7.80 -3.87 -7.68
CA ILE A 292 6.49 -3.55 -8.23
C ILE A 292 6.63 -2.42 -9.25
N TYR A 293 5.97 -2.59 -10.39
CA TYR A 293 5.96 -1.66 -11.52
C TYR A 293 4.54 -1.10 -11.69
N TRP A 294 4.46 0.20 -11.91
CA TRP A 294 3.25 0.84 -12.39
C TRP A 294 3.13 0.57 -13.90
N VAL A 295 2.02 -0.03 -14.32
CA VAL A 295 1.72 -0.37 -15.70
C VAL A 295 0.42 0.31 -16.09
N SER A 296 0.43 1.12 -17.15
CA SER A 296 -0.74 1.83 -17.63
C SER A 296 -1.12 1.40 -19.05
N LEU A 297 -2.39 1.03 -19.18
CA LEU A 297 -3.10 0.77 -20.43
C LEU A 297 -3.98 1.98 -20.82
N ASN A 298 -3.87 3.10 -20.09
CA ASN A 298 -4.75 4.24 -20.26
C ASN A 298 -4.53 4.89 -21.64
N PRO A 299 -5.56 4.95 -22.51
CA PRO A 299 -5.40 5.38 -23.88
C PRO A 299 -4.98 6.85 -23.99
N LYS A 300 -5.46 7.74 -23.11
CA LYS A 300 -5.06 9.15 -23.11
C LYS A 300 -3.59 9.32 -22.76
N LEU A 301 -3.07 8.50 -21.84
CA LEU A 301 -1.65 8.52 -21.50
C LEU A 301 -0.79 8.00 -22.66
N LEU A 302 -1.19 6.91 -23.30
CA LEU A 302 -0.48 6.35 -24.46
C LEU A 302 -0.50 7.28 -25.67
N GLU A 303 -1.59 8.03 -25.87
CA GLU A 303 -1.73 9.01 -26.95
C GLU A 303 -0.78 10.19 -26.78
N HIS A 304 -0.66 10.72 -25.56
CA HIS A 304 0.03 11.99 -25.33
C HIS A 304 1.47 11.85 -24.83
N PHE A 305 1.80 10.78 -24.12
CA PHE A 305 3.13 10.62 -23.51
C PHE A 305 4.21 10.34 -24.54
N LYS A 306 5.30 11.10 -24.48
CA LYS A 306 6.48 10.98 -25.34
C LYS A 306 7.66 10.48 -24.49
N PRO A 307 8.19 9.28 -24.78
CA PRO A 307 9.28 8.72 -24.00
C PRO A 307 10.57 9.52 -24.19
N SER A 308 11.32 9.67 -23.10
CA SER A 308 12.69 10.19 -23.14
C SER A 308 13.70 9.05 -23.26
N LYS A 309 14.97 9.38 -23.54
CA LYS A 309 16.04 8.37 -23.51
C LYS A 309 16.15 7.76 -22.10
N PRO A 310 16.28 6.43 -21.97
CA PRO A 310 16.49 5.78 -20.69
C PRO A 310 17.66 6.38 -19.93
N TRP A 311 17.57 6.40 -18.60
CA TRP A 311 18.66 6.89 -17.76
C TRP A 311 19.88 6.01 -17.94
N VAL A 312 21.07 6.62 -18.08
CA VAL A 312 22.35 5.90 -18.08
C VAL A 312 23.18 6.48 -16.93
N PRO A 313 23.73 5.64 -16.03
CA PRO A 313 24.55 6.13 -14.93
C PRO A 313 25.74 6.94 -15.43
N ALA A 314 25.81 8.23 -15.07
CA ALA A 314 26.98 9.06 -15.38
C ALA A 314 28.07 8.96 -14.30
N ILE A 315 27.69 8.55 -13.08
CA ILE A 315 28.59 8.38 -11.94
C ILE A 315 28.77 6.89 -11.68
N THR A 316 29.95 6.36 -11.98
CA THR A 316 30.33 5.03 -11.52
C THR A 316 30.86 5.12 -10.09
N PRO A 317 30.34 4.34 -9.13
CA PRO A 317 30.92 4.31 -7.80
C PRO A 317 32.38 3.88 -7.89
N ASN A 318 33.28 4.60 -7.21
CA ASN A 318 34.63 4.11 -7.01
C ASN A 318 34.53 2.80 -6.23
N GLY A 319 34.88 1.68 -6.87
CA GLY A 319 34.88 0.36 -6.24
C GLY A 319 35.95 0.29 -5.16
N THR A 320 35.69 0.85 -3.99
CA THR A 320 36.48 0.55 -2.80
C THR A 320 36.19 -0.91 -2.43
N LYS A 321 37.25 -1.73 -2.40
CA LYS A 321 37.14 -3.08 -1.83
C LYS A 321 36.61 -2.95 -0.41
N GLN A 322 35.36 -3.32 -0.22
CA GLN A 322 34.78 -3.39 1.10
C GLN A 322 35.32 -4.63 1.79
N LYS A 323 35.67 -4.45 3.07
CA LYS A 323 35.99 -5.58 3.92
C LYS A 323 34.70 -6.32 4.26
N GLY A 324 34.64 -7.60 3.95
CA GLY A 324 33.56 -8.49 4.36
C GLY A 324 33.68 -8.87 5.83
N PRO A 325 32.65 -9.49 6.43
CA PRO A 325 32.74 -10.06 7.77
C PRO A 325 33.96 -10.99 7.97
N GLU A 326 34.38 -11.68 6.90
CA GLU A 326 35.55 -12.56 6.87
C GLU A 326 36.91 -11.86 7.04
N ASP A 327 36.96 -10.54 6.86
CA ASP A 327 38.21 -9.75 6.96
C ASP A 327 38.51 -9.28 8.39
N PHE A 328 37.68 -9.68 9.37
CA PHE A 328 37.77 -9.26 10.78
C PHE A 328 37.85 -10.47 11.72
N ASN A 329 38.57 -10.34 12.83
CA ASN A 329 38.44 -11.28 13.95
C ASN A 329 37.16 -11.02 14.76
N GLU A 330 36.79 -11.92 15.68
CA GLU A 330 35.52 -11.86 16.42
C GLU A 330 35.29 -10.52 17.15
N SER A 331 36.28 -10.06 17.94
CA SER A 331 36.16 -8.81 18.69
C SER A 331 36.12 -7.58 17.77
N GLU A 332 36.89 -7.61 16.69
CA GLU A 332 36.85 -6.55 15.67
C GLU A 332 35.52 -6.52 14.94
N LEU A 333 34.97 -7.67 14.58
CA LEU A 333 33.69 -7.80 13.89
C LEU A 333 32.55 -7.27 14.76
N GLU A 334 32.49 -7.68 16.03
CA GLU A 334 31.50 -7.17 17.00
C GLU A 334 31.56 -5.64 17.09
N ARG A 335 32.76 -5.08 17.23
CA ARG A 335 32.97 -3.63 17.29
C ARG A 335 32.54 -2.92 16.01
N VAL A 336 32.85 -3.50 14.84
CA VAL A 336 32.45 -2.95 13.54
C VAL A 336 30.92 -2.98 13.37
N LEU A 337 30.27 -4.09 13.72
CA LEU A 337 28.82 -4.23 13.66
C LEU A 337 28.13 -3.23 14.60
N PHE A 338 28.61 -3.10 15.84
CA PHE A 338 28.08 -2.12 16.79
C PHE A 338 28.26 -0.69 16.28
N HIS A 339 29.42 -0.37 15.72
CA HIS A 339 29.67 0.95 15.13
C HIS A 339 28.75 1.25 13.93
N GLU A 340 28.56 0.30 13.01
CA GLU A 340 27.63 0.47 11.88
C GLU A 340 26.17 0.56 12.34
N PHE A 341 25.77 -0.15 13.39
CA PHE A 341 24.46 0.02 14.03
C PHE A 341 24.29 1.45 14.57
N LEU A 342 25.25 1.94 15.36
CA LEU A 342 25.21 3.30 15.92
C LEU A 342 25.15 4.35 14.80
N LYS A 343 25.98 4.21 13.77
CA LYS A 343 26.01 5.11 12.61
C LYS A 343 24.69 5.10 11.84
N THR A 344 24.12 3.92 11.60
CA THR A 344 22.82 3.79 10.89
C THR A 344 21.69 4.40 11.69
N ARG A 345 21.68 4.22 13.03
CA ARG A 345 20.63 4.72 13.92
C ARG A 345 20.74 6.21 14.23
N PHE A 346 21.95 6.71 14.48
CA PHE A 346 22.19 8.06 15.01
C PHE A 346 22.80 9.04 14.00
N ALA A 347 23.29 8.55 12.86
CA ALA A 347 23.82 9.39 11.77
C ALA A 347 23.33 8.93 10.38
N PRO A 348 22.01 8.77 10.18
CA PRO A 348 21.48 8.31 8.90
C PRO A 348 21.80 9.30 7.77
N SER A 349 22.04 8.76 6.57
CA SER A 349 22.20 9.60 5.38
C SER A 349 20.83 10.04 4.86
N TYR A 350 20.65 11.34 4.72
CA TYR A 350 19.46 11.94 4.10
C TYR A 350 19.64 12.20 2.60
N ALA A 351 20.74 11.76 1.98
CA ALA A 351 21.08 12.10 0.60
C ALA A 351 19.97 11.73 -0.40
N ARG A 352 19.35 10.56 -0.24
CA ARG A 352 18.23 10.10 -1.07
C ARG A 352 17.02 11.04 -0.97
N ALA A 353 16.57 11.33 0.24
CA ALA A 353 15.42 12.19 0.49
C ALA A 353 15.70 13.64 0.01
N THR A 354 16.92 14.13 0.28
CA THR A 354 17.38 15.44 -0.16
C THR A 354 17.43 15.51 -1.69
N ALA A 355 18.00 14.53 -2.38
CA ALA A 355 18.06 14.51 -3.84
C ALA A 355 16.66 14.53 -4.47
N ALA A 356 15.76 13.66 -4.02
CA ALA A 356 14.38 13.61 -4.50
C ALA A 356 13.62 14.91 -4.25
N THR A 357 13.77 15.51 -3.05
CA THR A 357 13.15 16.79 -2.70
C THR A 357 13.63 17.90 -3.64
N ASN A 358 14.94 18.07 -3.80
CA ASN A 358 15.50 19.12 -4.65
C ASN A 358 15.15 18.90 -6.12
N TRP A 359 15.15 17.64 -6.58
CA TRP A 359 14.74 17.29 -7.93
C TRP A 359 13.30 17.71 -8.19
N LEU A 360 12.37 17.42 -7.28
CA LEU A 360 10.95 17.77 -7.45
C LEU A 360 10.74 19.29 -7.51
N VAL A 361 11.50 20.07 -6.73
CA VAL A 361 11.45 21.54 -6.80
C VAL A 361 11.98 22.06 -8.15
N TYR A 362 13.07 21.48 -8.67
CA TYR A 362 13.58 21.88 -9.98
C TYR A 362 12.65 21.46 -11.12
N MET A 363 12.06 20.27 -11.02
CA MET A 363 11.06 19.79 -11.95
C MET A 363 9.82 20.70 -11.96
N ASP A 364 9.34 21.09 -10.79
CA ASP A 364 8.24 22.04 -10.66
C ASP A 364 8.52 23.35 -11.40
N ARG A 365 9.70 23.95 -11.18
CA ARG A 365 10.12 25.17 -11.88
C ARG A 365 10.19 24.96 -13.39
N LEU A 366 10.66 23.80 -13.85
CA LEU A 366 10.73 23.46 -15.27
C LEU A 366 9.34 23.39 -15.92
N LEU A 367 8.33 22.99 -15.14
CA LEU A 367 6.93 22.92 -15.55
C LEU A 367 6.18 24.26 -15.43
N THR A 368 6.78 25.29 -14.84
CA THR A 368 6.20 26.64 -14.81
C THR A 368 6.52 27.44 -16.08
N VAL A 369 5.56 28.23 -16.57
CA VAL A 369 5.72 29.07 -17.77
C VAL A 369 6.40 30.38 -17.38
N SER A 370 7.73 30.46 -17.46
CA SER A 370 8.51 31.73 -17.51
C SER A 370 10.04 31.57 -17.40
N LEU A 371 10.66 30.50 -17.88
CA LEU A 371 12.12 30.35 -17.85
C LEU A 371 12.72 30.69 -19.20
N ASP A 372 13.82 31.46 -19.19
CA ASP A 372 14.65 31.57 -20.38
C ASP A 372 15.37 30.23 -20.66
N GLU A 373 15.80 30.05 -21.91
CA GLU A 373 16.44 28.81 -22.36
C GLU A 373 17.76 28.49 -21.63
N SER A 374 18.46 29.51 -21.10
CA SER A 374 19.71 29.30 -20.37
C SER A 374 19.46 28.77 -18.96
N GLU A 375 18.44 29.30 -18.28
CA GLU A 375 18.00 28.82 -16.98
C GLU A 375 17.43 27.40 -17.08
N LYS A 376 16.63 27.14 -18.10
CA LYS A 376 16.08 25.80 -18.37
C LYS A 376 17.18 24.75 -18.48
N LYS A 377 18.19 24.98 -19.31
CA LYS A 377 19.35 24.08 -19.48
C LYS A 377 20.13 23.89 -18.18
N LEU A 378 20.27 24.96 -17.38
CA LEU A 378 20.93 24.87 -16.08
C LEU A 378 20.15 23.99 -15.10
N ILE A 379 18.83 24.15 -15.05
CA ILE A 379 17.93 23.35 -14.21
C ILE A 379 17.99 21.88 -14.64
N GLU A 380 17.87 21.58 -15.93
CA GLU A 380 17.96 20.22 -16.47
C GLU A 380 19.30 19.56 -16.08
N LYS A 381 20.41 20.28 -16.21
CA LYS A 381 21.74 19.79 -15.79
C LYS A 381 21.81 19.48 -14.29
N LYS A 382 21.19 20.31 -13.45
CA LYS A 382 21.13 20.04 -11.99
C LYS A 382 20.25 18.84 -11.68
N MET A 383 19.11 18.72 -12.34
CA MET A 383 18.19 17.58 -12.19
C MET A 383 18.87 16.27 -12.56
N LEU A 384 19.56 16.19 -13.70
CA LEU A 384 20.26 14.97 -14.10
C LEU A 384 21.32 14.55 -13.06
N LYS A 385 22.09 15.51 -12.53
CA LYS A 385 23.03 15.22 -11.42
C LYS A 385 22.33 14.74 -10.15
N LEU A 386 21.17 15.30 -9.83
CA LEU A 386 20.37 14.87 -8.68
C LEU A 386 19.82 13.45 -8.87
N VAL A 387 19.42 13.08 -10.10
CA VAL A 387 19.02 11.72 -10.46
C VAL A 387 20.16 10.74 -10.24
N ASP A 388 21.37 11.05 -10.76
CA ASP A 388 22.54 10.17 -10.57
C ASP A 388 22.86 9.97 -9.09
N LEU A 389 22.84 11.05 -8.29
CA LEU A 389 23.08 10.98 -6.84
C LEU A 389 21.95 10.25 -6.11
N TYR A 390 20.71 10.37 -6.57
CA TYR A 390 19.56 9.69 -5.99
C TYR A 390 19.69 8.17 -6.15
N TYR A 391 19.97 7.69 -7.37
CA TYR A 391 20.16 6.25 -7.62
C TYR A 391 21.41 5.70 -6.95
N LEU A 392 22.51 6.46 -6.94
CA LEU A 392 23.68 6.09 -6.14
C LEU A 392 23.36 5.97 -4.64
N ALA A 393 22.50 6.85 -4.12
CA ALA A 393 22.08 6.81 -2.71
C ALA A 393 21.10 5.67 -2.37
N LEU A 394 20.43 5.06 -3.36
CA LEU A 394 19.61 3.87 -3.15
C LEU A 394 20.47 2.63 -2.87
N ASP A 395 21.56 2.46 -3.61
CA ASP A 395 22.47 1.31 -3.47
C ASP A 395 23.65 1.57 -2.52
N ALA A 396 23.82 2.82 -2.08
CA ALA A 396 24.84 3.21 -1.11
C ALA A 396 24.91 2.30 0.14
N PRO A 397 23.81 1.85 0.77
CA PRO A 397 23.88 0.93 1.90
C PRO A 397 24.44 -0.45 1.54
N LYS A 398 24.21 -0.93 0.30
CA LYS A 398 24.70 -2.23 -0.18
C LYS A 398 26.17 -2.17 -0.57
N MET A 399 26.61 -1.03 -1.09
CA MET A 399 27.97 -0.79 -1.56
C MET A 399 28.84 -0.04 -0.53
N GLY A 400 28.31 0.21 0.69
CA GLY A 400 28.81 1.10 1.74
C GLY A 400 29.46 2.41 1.26
N ASN A 401 28.89 3.00 0.20
CA ASN A 401 29.30 4.31 -0.30
C ASN A 401 28.63 5.41 0.53
N LYS A 402 29.34 6.51 0.79
CA LYS A 402 28.73 7.72 1.37
C LYS A 402 28.39 8.70 0.25
N VAL A 403 27.10 8.94 0.05
CA VAL A 403 26.60 9.94 -0.89
C VAL A 403 26.26 11.21 -0.12
N ASN A 404 26.72 12.35 -0.62
CA ASN A 404 26.35 13.67 -0.13
C ASN A 404 25.84 14.51 -1.30
N ILE A 405 24.84 15.35 -1.07
CA ILE A 405 24.29 16.25 -2.09
C ILE A 405 25.07 17.58 -2.06
N PRO A 406 25.74 17.97 -3.16
CA PRO A 406 26.46 19.25 -3.24
C PRO A 406 25.57 20.46 -2.98
N ARG A 407 26.12 21.50 -2.34
CA ARG A 407 25.37 22.73 -1.98
C ARG A 407 24.83 23.48 -3.20
N ASP A 408 25.48 23.39 -4.35
CA ASP A 408 25.03 24.03 -5.59
C ASP A 408 23.78 23.39 -6.20
N LEU A 409 23.46 22.15 -5.80
CA LEU A 409 22.22 21.44 -6.15
C LEU A 409 21.08 21.68 -5.15
N MET A 410 21.34 22.41 -4.05
CA MET A 410 20.33 22.68 -3.03
C MET A 410 19.46 23.88 -3.43
N VAL A 411 18.15 23.72 -3.29
CA VAL A 411 17.16 24.78 -3.53
C VAL A 411 17.05 25.70 -2.31
N LYS A 412 16.64 26.95 -2.56
CA LYS A 412 16.50 27.97 -1.51
C LYS A 412 15.05 28.17 -1.06
N GLN A 413 14.09 27.85 -1.91
CA GLN A 413 12.65 27.97 -1.66
C GLN A 413 11.95 26.73 -2.19
N TYR A 414 10.81 26.39 -1.60
CA TYR A 414 10.00 25.22 -1.95
C TYR A 414 8.66 25.66 -2.55
N PRO A 415 8.08 24.91 -3.50
CA PRO A 415 6.74 25.22 -3.97
C PRO A 415 5.73 24.97 -2.84
N HIS A 416 4.69 25.80 -2.78
CA HIS A 416 3.68 25.78 -1.73
C HIS A 416 3.02 24.40 -1.52
N PHE A 417 2.88 23.57 -2.56
CA PHE A 417 2.31 22.22 -2.42
C PHE A 417 3.14 21.26 -1.57
N MET A 418 4.38 21.62 -1.22
CA MET A 418 5.24 20.83 -0.33
C MET A 418 5.11 21.22 1.15
N ASP A 419 4.32 22.26 1.49
CA ASP A 419 4.11 22.74 2.86
C ASP A 419 5.42 23.02 3.63
N ARG A 420 6.40 23.65 2.95
CA ARG A 420 7.73 23.98 3.52
C ARG A 420 8.06 25.45 3.35
N SER A 421 8.64 26.04 4.40
CA SER A 421 9.11 27.44 4.39
C SER A 421 10.65 27.53 4.24
N PRO A 422 11.19 28.52 3.50
CA PRO A 422 10.46 29.53 2.73
C PRO A 422 9.85 28.93 1.45
N SER A 423 8.67 29.43 1.07
CA SER A 423 7.91 28.92 -0.08
C SER A 423 7.69 29.94 -1.21
N TYR A 424 7.39 29.44 -2.41
CA TYR A 424 6.83 30.18 -3.54
C TYR A 424 5.51 29.56 -4.01
N HIS A 425 4.63 30.37 -4.57
CA HIS A 425 3.40 29.87 -5.20
C HIS A 425 3.73 29.33 -6.60
N SER A 426 3.40 28.07 -6.85
CA SER A 426 3.77 27.37 -8.09
C SER A 426 2.59 27.40 -9.05
N SER A 427 2.83 27.82 -10.29
CA SER A 427 1.85 27.81 -11.37
C SER A 427 1.89 26.52 -12.20
N SER A 428 2.70 25.54 -11.82
CA SER A 428 2.77 24.25 -12.51
C SER A 428 1.49 23.43 -12.28
N ILE A 429 1.36 22.31 -13.00
CA ILE A 429 0.28 21.35 -12.74
C ILE A 429 0.21 20.89 -11.28
N LEU A 430 1.36 20.72 -10.60
CA LEU A 430 1.38 20.27 -9.20
C LEU A 430 0.80 21.32 -8.26
N GLY A 431 1.15 22.59 -8.47
CA GLY A 431 0.58 23.72 -7.74
C GLY A 431 -0.92 23.85 -7.95
N LYS A 432 -1.36 23.81 -9.22
CA LYS A 432 -2.78 23.87 -9.60
C LYS A 432 -3.60 22.75 -8.97
N ILE A 433 -3.08 21.52 -8.95
CA ILE A 433 -3.72 20.39 -8.29
C ILE A 433 -3.87 20.65 -6.80
N TYR A 434 -2.79 21.09 -6.14
CA TYR A 434 -2.80 21.35 -4.70
C TYR A 434 -3.80 22.45 -4.32
N ASP A 435 -3.84 23.55 -5.08
CA ASP A 435 -4.78 24.65 -4.85
C ASP A 435 -6.24 24.20 -5.04
N LYS A 436 -6.52 23.51 -6.15
CA LYS A 436 -7.88 23.03 -6.46
C LYS A 436 -8.36 21.97 -5.47
N ALA A 437 -7.48 21.07 -5.02
CA ALA A 437 -7.78 20.09 -3.98
C ALA A 437 -7.85 20.71 -2.58
N GLY A 438 -7.18 21.84 -2.37
CA GLY A 438 -7.18 22.61 -1.12
C GLY A 438 -8.38 23.54 -0.98
N ASP A 439 -9.08 23.87 -2.09
CA ASP A 439 -10.26 24.73 -2.06
C ASP A 439 -11.34 24.10 -1.16
N PRO A 440 -11.70 24.76 -0.04
CA PRO A 440 -12.69 24.24 0.88
C PRO A 440 -14.12 24.32 0.33
N LYS A 441 -14.35 24.96 -0.82
CA LYS A 441 -15.66 24.97 -1.47
C LYS A 441 -16.04 23.55 -1.86
N PRO A 442 -17.01 22.93 -1.17
CA PRO A 442 -17.63 21.72 -1.68
C PRO A 442 -18.40 22.12 -2.95
N LEU A 443 -18.47 21.24 -3.95
CA LEU A 443 -19.55 21.31 -4.93
C LEU A 443 -20.86 20.91 -4.22
N ARG A 444 -21.39 21.84 -3.42
CA ARG A 444 -22.68 21.89 -2.67
C ARG A 444 -22.77 20.99 -1.43
N SER A 445 -23.43 21.37 -0.33
CA SER A 445 -24.37 22.47 -0.06
C SER A 445 -24.19 23.02 1.36
N ASP A 446 -24.38 24.34 1.52
CA ASP A 446 -24.59 25.09 2.77
C ASP A 446 -25.83 24.66 3.58
N ASN A 447 -26.26 23.40 3.50
CA ASN A 447 -27.51 22.88 4.06
C ASN A 447 -27.38 21.53 4.78
N VAL A 448 -26.18 21.12 5.19
CA VAL A 448 -26.09 20.06 6.21
C VAL A 448 -26.22 20.73 7.57
N GLN A 449 -27.46 20.98 7.97
CA GLN A 449 -27.79 21.16 9.39
C GLN A 449 -27.11 20.04 10.17
N PRO A 450 -26.52 20.29 11.36
CA PRO A 450 -25.97 19.21 12.17
C PRO A 450 -27.07 18.17 12.38
N THR A 451 -26.90 16.99 11.78
CA THR A 451 -27.87 15.90 11.91
C THR A 451 -27.98 15.62 13.40
N SER A 452 -29.15 15.83 13.98
CA SER A 452 -29.39 15.41 15.36
C SER A 452 -29.07 13.93 15.46
N ILE A 453 -28.29 13.53 16.47
CA ILE A 453 -27.86 12.14 16.63
C ILE A 453 -29.12 11.26 16.72
N SER A 454 -29.36 10.47 15.67
CA SER A 454 -30.57 9.67 15.49
C SER A 454 -30.25 8.20 15.76
N SER A 455 -31.25 7.48 16.28
CA SER A 455 -31.14 6.04 16.55
C SER A 455 -32.00 5.28 15.56
N LEU A 456 -31.53 4.11 15.13
CA LEU A 456 -32.32 3.23 14.27
C LEU A 456 -33.45 2.57 15.08
N PRO A 457 -34.72 2.67 14.65
CA PRO A 457 -35.86 2.11 15.37
C PRO A 457 -35.70 0.63 15.74
N CYS A 458 -35.19 -0.18 14.81
CA CYS A 458 -34.97 -1.61 15.01
C CYS A 458 -34.10 -1.98 16.23
N PHE A 459 -33.16 -1.11 16.62
CA PHE A 459 -32.31 -1.30 17.80
C PHE A 459 -32.84 -0.53 19.02
N ALA A 460 -33.37 0.68 18.78
CA ALA A 460 -33.83 1.58 19.83
C ALA A 460 -35.13 1.09 20.50
N GLU A 461 -35.99 0.41 19.75
CA GLU A 461 -37.31 -0.05 20.20
C GLU A 461 -37.31 -1.52 20.61
N ARG A 462 -36.19 -2.24 20.46
CA ARG A 462 -36.07 -3.61 20.96
C ARG A 462 -36.24 -3.60 22.48
N ASP A 463 -37.18 -4.43 22.95
CA ASP A 463 -37.36 -4.64 24.38
C ASP A 463 -36.12 -5.34 24.95
N VAL A 464 -35.47 -4.69 25.91
CA VAL A 464 -34.26 -5.17 26.56
C VAL A 464 -34.56 -5.33 28.05
N PRO A 465 -34.36 -6.52 28.62
CA PRO A 465 -34.56 -6.74 30.05
C PRO A 465 -33.82 -5.70 30.91
N PRO A 466 -34.47 -5.10 31.93
CA PRO A 466 -33.84 -4.07 32.76
C PRO A 466 -32.50 -4.48 33.38
N ALA A 467 -32.36 -5.75 33.76
CA ALA A 467 -31.12 -6.31 34.30
C ALA A 467 -29.96 -6.25 33.28
N ILE A 468 -30.22 -6.56 32.01
CA ILE A 468 -29.22 -6.48 30.94
C ILE A 468 -28.83 -5.02 30.69
N LYS A 469 -29.82 -4.11 30.65
CA LYS A 469 -29.57 -2.69 30.45
C LYS A 469 -28.75 -2.08 31.58
N GLN A 470 -29.02 -2.44 32.84
CA GLN A 470 -28.24 -2.02 34.00
C GLN A 470 -26.81 -2.57 33.97
N LEU A 471 -26.65 -3.85 33.62
CA LEU A 471 -25.33 -4.49 33.49
C LEU A 471 -24.47 -3.75 32.46
N TRP A 472 -25.00 -3.51 31.26
CA TRP A 472 -24.25 -2.82 30.22
C TRP A 472 -24.08 -1.32 30.50
N GLN A 473 -24.97 -0.69 31.25
CA GLN A 473 -24.78 0.69 31.70
C GLN A 473 -23.57 0.79 32.64
N HIS A 474 -23.42 -0.17 33.56
CA HIS A 474 -22.25 -0.26 34.44
C HIS A 474 -20.97 -0.46 33.63
N ARG A 475 -20.94 -1.48 32.77
CA ARG A 475 -19.79 -1.77 31.88
C ARG A 475 -19.42 -0.59 30.98
N TYR A 476 -20.41 0.14 30.47
CA TYR A 476 -20.16 1.33 29.66
C TYR A 476 -19.52 2.47 30.48
N ASN A 477 -19.90 2.63 31.75
CA ASN A 477 -19.25 3.59 32.64
C ASN A 477 -17.81 3.18 32.96
N GLU A 478 -17.54 1.89 33.16
CA GLU A 478 -16.17 1.36 33.27
C GLU A 478 -15.36 1.66 32.00
N TYR A 479 -15.94 1.42 30.82
CA TYR A 479 -15.31 1.77 29.54
C TYR A 479 -14.97 3.27 29.45
N LEU A 480 -15.87 4.15 29.89
CA LEU A 480 -15.61 5.59 29.89
C LEU A 480 -14.46 5.97 30.84
N ALA A 481 -14.34 5.32 31.99
CA ALA A 481 -13.23 5.52 32.92
C ALA A 481 -11.91 5.01 32.31
N ASP A 482 -11.90 3.77 31.83
CA ASP A 482 -10.73 3.11 31.20
C ASP A 482 -10.24 3.93 29.99
N SER A 483 -11.15 4.32 29.10
CA SER A 483 -10.80 5.10 27.90
C SER A 483 -10.29 6.51 28.23
N SER A 484 -10.80 7.14 29.28
CA SER A 484 -10.31 8.46 29.72
C SER A 484 -8.87 8.39 30.22
N LEU A 485 -8.48 7.30 30.89
CA LEU A 485 -7.10 7.06 31.31
C LEU A 485 -6.16 6.89 30.11
N LEU A 486 -6.59 6.13 29.09
CA LEU A 486 -5.81 5.95 27.86
C LEU A 486 -5.61 7.26 27.09
N TYR A 487 -6.62 8.15 27.07
CA TYR A 487 -6.46 9.47 26.46
C TYR A 487 -5.46 10.35 27.21
N ALA A 488 -5.42 10.26 28.54
CA ALA A 488 -4.52 11.05 29.40
C ALA A 488 -3.07 10.54 29.40
N GLU A 489 -2.84 9.31 28.93
CA GLU A 489 -1.52 8.70 28.93
C GLU A 489 -0.56 9.38 27.91
N GLU A 490 0.68 9.62 28.33
CA GLU A 490 1.76 10.08 27.45
C GLU A 490 2.38 8.88 26.72
N ALA A 491 1.64 8.37 25.73
CA ALA A 491 2.08 7.33 24.81
C ALA A 491 1.99 7.85 23.36
N ASP A 492 2.75 7.24 22.46
CA ASP A 492 2.63 7.54 21.03
C ASP A 492 1.30 7.01 20.45
N GLU A 493 0.92 7.52 19.27
CA GLU A 493 -0.37 7.21 18.65
C GLU A 493 -0.54 5.72 18.30
N GLU A 494 0.54 5.00 18.00
CA GLU A 494 0.49 3.59 17.62
C GLU A 494 0.28 2.72 18.87
N GLU A 495 0.99 3.03 19.96
CA GLU A 495 0.79 2.40 21.25
C GLU A 495 -0.62 2.63 21.78
N LYS A 496 -1.14 3.87 21.70
CA LYS A 496 -2.52 4.18 22.07
C LYS A 496 -3.52 3.36 21.27
N LYS A 497 -3.32 3.23 19.95
CA LYS A 497 -4.19 2.44 19.09
C LYS A 497 -4.24 0.97 19.53
N ILE A 498 -3.10 0.38 19.90
CA ILE A 498 -3.02 -1.00 20.42
C ILE A 498 -3.81 -1.11 21.73
N LYS A 499 -3.59 -0.21 22.69
CA LYS A 499 -4.31 -0.23 23.98
C LYS A 499 -5.82 -0.07 23.83
N PHE A 500 -6.27 0.80 22.91
CA PHE A 500 -7.69 0.92 22.58
C PHE A 500 -8.25 -0.36 21.96
N GLN A 501 -7.48 -1.04 21.09
CA GLN A 501 -7.90 -2.32 20.53
C GLN A 501 -8.10 -3.37 21.63
N GLU A 502 -7.13 -3.52 22.53
CA GLU A 502 -7.23 -4.42 23.68
C GLU A 502 -8.44 -4.10 24.58
N LEU A 503 -8.72 -2.81 24.78
CA LEU A 503 -9.89 -2.37 25.51
C LEU A 503 -11.19 -2.81 24.82
N TYR A 504 -11.30 -2.66 23.50
CA TYR A 504 -12.47 -3.15 22.76
C TYR A 504 -12.59 -4.68 22.81
N GLU A 505 -11.49 -5.41 22.69
CA GLU A 505 -11.47 -6.88 22.78
C GLU A 505 -11.97 -7.38 24.14
N LYS A 506 -11.63 -6.71 25.25
CA LYS A 506 -12.20 -7.00 26.57
C LYS A 506 -13.73 -6.97 26.54
N TYR A 507 -14.33 -5.93 25.97
CA TYR A 507 -15.80 -5.80 25.91
C TYR A 507 -16.44 -6.72 24.86
N LYS A 508 -15.74 -7.05 23.76
CA LYS A 508 -16.18 -8.10 22.82
C LYS A 508 -16.27 -9.46 23.51
N HIS A 509 -15.26 -9.85 24.27
CA HIS A 509 -15.31 -11.10 25.05
C HIS A 509 -16.46 -11.12 26.07
N LEU A 510 -16.76 -9.99 26.71
CA LEU A 510 -17.91 -9.88 27.62
C LEU A 510 -19.27 -10.01 26.92
N LEU A 511 -19.36 -9.62 25.64
CA LEU A 511 -20.57 -9.72 24.82
C LEU A 511 -20.70 -11.08 24.13
N TYR A 512 -19.66 -11.52 23.43
CA TYR A 512 -19.70 -12.73 22.58
C TYR A 512 -19.23 -13.98 23.31
N GLY A 513 -18.51 -13.88 24.43
CA GLY A 513 -17.79 -15.02 24.99
C GLY A 513 -16.61 -15.49 24.11
N ALA A 514 -16.27 -14.71 23.08
CA ALA A 514 -15.21 -14.96 22.10
C ALA A 514 -14.63 -13.63 21.62
N SER A 515 -13.51 -13.69 20.88
CA SER A 515 -12.89 -12.52 20.25
C SER A 515 -13.77 -11.91 19.18
N GLU A 516 -14.46 -12.75 18.40
CA GLU A 516 -15.31 -12.32 17.30
C GLU A 516 -16.72 -12.90 17.41
N PHE A 517 -17.68 -12.20 16.81
CA PHE A 517 -19.09 -12.60 16.83
C PHE A 517 -19.31 -13.95 16.17
N GLU A 518 -18.62 -14.23 15.06
CA GLU A 518 -18.72 -15.47 14.30
C GLU A 518 -18.31 -16.72 15.10
N GLU A 519 -17.58 -16.53 16.21
CA GLU A 519 -17.08 -17.58 17.09
C GLU A 519 -17.90 -17.71 18.39
N THR A 520 -18.99 -16.95 18.52
CA THR A 520 -19.79 -16.91 19.75
C THR A 520 -20.35 -18.30 20.11
N PRO A 521 -20.06 -18.84 21.32
CA PRO A 521 -20.73 -20.04 21.82
C PRO A 521 -22.10 -19.72 22.45
N ARG A 522 -22.43 -18.44 22.57
CA ARG A 522 -23.67 -17.96 23.22
C ARG A 522 -24.88 -18.06 22.30
N ASP A 523 -26.06 -18.12 22.90
CA ASP A 523 -27.32 -17.98 22.17
C ASP A 523 -27.37 -16.62 21.44
N LEU A 524 -27.82 -16.64 20.18
CA LEU A 524 -27.81 -15.45 19.33
C LEU A 524 -28.83 -14.40 19.79
N ASP A 525 -29.97 -14.80 20.33
CA ASP A 525 -30.99 -13.84 20.78
C ASP A 525 -30.53 -13.10 22.04
N ASP A 526 -29.82 -13.78 22.93
CA ASP A 526 -29.14 -13.16 24.08
C ASP A 526 -28.11 -12.13 23.60
N VAL A 527 -27.24 -12.52 22.65
CA VAL A 527 -26.21 -11.62 22.08
C VAL A 527 -26.86 -10.42 21.39
N PHE A 528 -27.93 -10.62 20.62
CA PHE A 528 -28.62 -9.52 19.95
C PHE A 528 -29.34 -8.59 20.94
N SER A 529 -29.91 -9.12 22.02
CA SER A 529 -30.54 -8.34 23.09
C SER A 529 -29.50 -7.46 23.80
N GLU A 530 -28.34 -8.03 24.16
CA GLU A 530 -27.23 -7.28 24.75
C GLU A 530 -26.63 -6.26 23.77
N ALA A 531 -26.47 -6.61 22.49
CA ALA A 531 -25.99 -5.70 21.45
C ALA A 531 -26.91 -4.47 21.29
N CYS A 532 -28.23 -4.67 21.31
CA CYS A 532 -29.19 -3.58 21.27
C CYS A 532 -29.15 -2.74 22.56
N ALA A 533 -28.93 -3.37 23.72
CA ALA A 533 -28.73 -2.64 24.98
C ALA A 533 -27.51 -1.69 24.88
N ILE A 534 -26.38 -2.19 24.39
CA ILE A 534 -25.17 -1.41 24.16
C ILE A 534 -25.44 -0.24 23.20
N TYR A 535 -26.14 -0.51 22.10
CA TYR A 535 -26.53 0.53 21.13
C TYR A 535 -27.38 1.63 21.79
N GLN A 536 -28.45 1.25 22.52
CA GLN A 536 -29.32 2.20 23.22
C GLN A 536 -28.53 3.09 24.19
N ILE A 537 -27.68 2.50 25.03
CA ILE A 537 -26.87 3.20 26.03
C ILE A 537 -25.89 4.18 25.36
N ALA A 538 -25.15 3.71 24.35
CA ALA A 538 -24.16 4.53 23.66
C ALA A 538 -24.82 5.72 22.94
N TYR A 539 -25.97 5.52 22.29
CA TYR A 539 -26.67 6.58 21.56
C TYR A 539 -27.39 7.56 22.49
N GLU A 540 -27.91 7.10 23.62
CA GLU A 540 -28.43 7.99 24.66
C GLU A 540 -27.31 8.91 25.18
N LYS A 541 -26.13 8.36 25.48
CA LYS A 541 -24.98 9.15 25.94
C LYS A 541 -24.42 10.07 24.86
N ALA A 542 -24.44 9.63 23.60
CA ALA A 542 -24.02 10.44 22.45
C ALA A 542 -24.94 11.65 22.28
N ARG A 543 -26.27 11.45 22.34
CA ARG A 543 -27.27 12.52 22.32
C ARG A 543 -27.12 13.47 23.51
N SER A 544 -27.00 12.94 24.73
CA SER A 544 -26.93 13.76 25.94
C SER A 544 -25.71 14.68 25.98
N ALA A 545 -24.63 14.32 25.26
CA ALA A 545 -23.40 15.11 25.20
C ALA A 545 -23.15 15.73 23.82
N ASN A 546 -24.10 15.62 22.90
CA ASN A 546 -23.99 16.07 21.52
C ASN A 546 -22.65 15.64 20.86
N ASN A 547 -22.26 14.38 21.02
CA ASN A 547 -20.99 13.85 20.54
C ASN A 547 -21.15 12.47 19.88
N VAL A 548 -21.14 12.45 18.55
CA VAL A 548 -21.30 11.26 17.71
C VAL A 548 -20.19 10.21 17.89
N ALA A 549 -18.98 10.63 18.31
CA ALA A 549 -17.89 9.69 18.54
C ALA A 549 -18.22 8.66 19.63
N ARG A 550 -19.15 8.98 20.54
CA ARG A 550 -19.62 8.06 21.59
C ARG A 550 -20.46 6.91 21.04
N CYS A 551 -21.09 7.06 19.88
CA CYS A 551 -21.74 5.94 19.18
C CYS A 551 -20.72 4.87 18.79
N GLY A 552 -19.44 5.23 18.67
CA GLY A 552 -18.38 4.30 18.27
C GLY A 552 -18.19 3.11 19.20
N PHE A 553 -18.55 3.20 20.48
CA PHE A 553 -18.49 2.03 21.37
C PHE A 553 -19.43 0.91 20.90
N ALA A 554 -20.67 1.26 20.52
CA ALA A 554 -21.64 0.29 20.04
C ALA A 554 -21.16 -0.41 18.77
N TRP A 555 -20.60 0.32 17.82
CA TRP A 555 -20.15 -0.25 16.55
C TRP A 555 -18.81 -1.00 16.67
N LYS A 556 -17.90 -0.58 17.55
CA LYS A 556 -16.62 -1.28 17.75
C LYS A 556 -16.76 -2.56 18.57
N VAL A 557 -17.70 -2.62 19.51
CA VAL A 557 -17.94 -3.80 20.36
C VAL A 557 -19.03 -4.69 19.78
N ALA A 558 -20.21 -4.12 19.54
CA ALA A 558 -21.42 -4.85 19.15
C ALA A 558 -21.71 -4.81 17.64
N GLY A 559 -20.91 -4.11 16.83
CA GLY A 559 -21.24 -3.80 15.43
C GLY A 559 -21.50 -5.02 14.55
N ARG A 560 -20.77 -6.12 14.76
CA ARG A 560 -21.00 -7.40 14.05
C ARG A 560 -22.39 -7.96 14.32
N ALA A 561 -22.75 -8.10 15.60
CA ALA A 561 -24.07 -8.57 16.01
C ALA A 561 -25.19 -7.62 15.56
N LEU A 562 -24.97 -6.29 15.63
CA LEU A 562 -25.94 -5.28 15.17
C LEU A 562 -26.20 -5.40 13.67
N CYS A 563 -25.15 -5.53 12.85
CA CYS A 563 -25.27 -5.74 11.41
C CYS A 563 -26.05 -7.03 11.07
N HIS A 564 -25.71 -8.13 11.75
CA HIS A 564 -26.40 -9.41 11.55
C HIS A 564 -27.88 -9.32 11.98
N PHE A 565 -28.15 -8.73 13.14
CA PHE A 565 -29.51 -8.55 13.63
C PHE A 565 -30.36 -7.69 12.69
N TYR A 566 -29.81 -6.59 12.18
CA TYR A 566 -30.47 -5.72 11.21
C TYR A 566 -30.83 -6.47 9.92
N THR A 567 -29.91 -7.30 9.43
CA THR A 567 -30.10 -8.12 8.23
C THR A 567 -31.25 -9.11 8.42
N VAL A 568 -31.28 -9.81 9.55
CA VAL A 568 -32.34 -10.78 9.88
C VAL A 568 -33.71 -10.10 10.04
N LYS A 569 -33.77 -8.92 10.64
CA LYS A 569 -35.03 -8.23 10.93
C LYS A 569 -35.72 -7.61 9.72
N ASN A 570 -34.97 -7.26 8.68
CA ASN A 570 -35.52 -6.52 7.54
C ASN A 570 -35.90 -7.39 6.32
N GLU A 571 -35.86 -8.73 6.42
CA GLU A 571 -36.30 -9.72 5.40
C GLU A 571 -35.94 -9.37 3.93
N GLY A 572 -34.86 -8.63 3.71
CA GLY A 572 -34.42 -8.18 2.39
C GLY A 572 -33.34 -9.09 1.79
N ASN A 573 -33.09 -8.94 0.48
CA ASN A 573 -31.94 -9.50 -0.25
C ASN A 573 -30.59 -8.88 0.21
N ALA A 574 -30.35 -8.76 1.51
CA ALA A 574 -29.10 -8.29 2.11
C ALA A 574 -28.18 -9.49 2.35
N VAL A 575 -26.90 -9.34 2.03
CA VAL A 575 -25.92 -10.44 2.06
C VAL A 575 -24.90 -10.16 3.16
N VAL A 576 -24.79 -11.08 4.12
CA VAL A 576 -23.65 -11.12 5.03
C VAL A 576 -22.43 -11.58 4.23
N CYS A 577 -21.47 -10.68 4.03
CA CYS A 577 -20.28 -10.94 3.22
C CYS A 577 -19.04 -11.11 4.10
N SER A 578 -18.21 -12.13 3.81
CA SER A 578 -16.98 -12.38 4.57
C SER A 578 -15.94 -11.30 4.30
N LEU A 579 -15.09 -10.97 5.29
CA LEU A 579 -14.05 -9.95 5.16
C LEU A 579 -13.08 -10.22 3.98
N GLN A 580 -12.83 -11.49 3.69
CA GLN A 580 -11.96 -11.92 2.60
C GLN A 580 -12.63 -11.69 1.23
N LEU A 581 -13.95 -11.87 1.14
CA LEU A 581 -14.72 -11.51 -0.06
C LEU A 581 -14.82 -9.99 -0.22
N LEU A 582 -15.04 -9.26 0.88
CA LEU A 582 -15.06 -7.80 0.92
C LEU A 582 -13.78 -7.17 0.34
N ARG A 583 -12.61 -7.72 0.69
CA ARG A 583 -11.31 -7.28 0.15
C ARG A 583 -11.17 -7.47 -1.36
N ASN A 584 -11.96 -8.35 -1.98
CA ASN A 584 -11.95 -8.62 -3.41
C ASN A 584 -12.98 -7.80 -4.20
N PHE A 585 -13.89 -7.08 -3.52
CA PHE A 585 -14.92 -6.30 -4.18
C PHE A 585 -14.42 -4.92 -4.61
N ARG A 586 -14.53 -4.65 -5.91
CA ARG A 586 -14.63 -3.29 -6.42
C ARG A 586 -15.66 -3.19 -7.54
N PHE A 587 -16.44 -2.13 -7.48
CA PHE A 587 -17.22 -1.63 -8.59
C PHE A 587 -16.27 -0.94 -9.56
N THR A 588 -15.77 -1.66 -10.56
CA THR A 588 -15.29 -0.97 -11.76
C THR A 588 -16.52 -0.45 -12.48
N LYS A 589 -16.69 0.88 -12.56
CA LYS A 589 -17.58 1.45 -13.58
C LYS A 589 -17.00 1.00 -14.92
N LYS A 590 -17.60 -0.01 -15.54
CA LYS A 590 -17.45 -0.23 -16.98
C LYS A 590 -18.09 0.98 -17.65
N TYR A 591 -17.32 2.04 -17.89
CA TYR A 591 -17.61 2.90 -19.02
C TYR A 591 -17.27 2.10 -20.27
N ARG A 592 -18.19 1.22 -20.67
CA ARG A 592 -18.25 0.75 -22.05
C ARG A 592 -18.81 1.91 -22.86
N LYS A 593 -17.98 2.51 -23.69
CA LYS A 593 -18.41 2.95 -25.02
C LYS A 593 -17.68 2.10 -26.04
#